data_AF-A0A9P0KSE1-F1
#
_entry.id   AF-A0A9P0KSE1-F1
#
_cell.length_a   1.000
_cell.length_b   1.000
_cell.length_c   1.000
_cell.angle_alpha   90.00
_cell.angle_beta   90.00
_cell.angle_gamma   90.00
#
_symmetry.space_group_name_H-M   'P 1'
#
loop_
_entity.id
_entity.type
_entity.pdbx_description
1 polymer ?
#
loop_
_entity_poly.entity_id
_entity_poly.type
_entity_poly.pdbx_seq_one_letter_code
_entity_poly.pdbx_strand_id
1 'polypeptide(L)'
;MRGRHVPSNKTSQEDKQVIMNHIESFPLSESHYCRKSSQRKYLDAKLSIAKMYSLYKELCQKDSRNPKSMTTYKRIFCLEDNYSFFKPRKDQCAVCMKYQSANADQKAALELSYSEHSVRLTLLFPNKKIKTEQPETPHLLLRHLISKVYCRFQVAMCHQCIIVENFMLTISLFTKVPHPVMHTVIPGRKSMEEEAV
;
A
#
# COMPACT_ATOMS: atom_id res chain seq x y z
N MET A 1 30.61 13.81 -8.89
CA MET A 1 29.97 13.81 -7.54
C MET A 1 28.63 14.51 -7.63
N ARG A 2 27.51 13.92 -7.18
CA ARG A 2 26.25 14.66 -7.04
C ARG A 2 26.30 15.46 -5.73
N GLY A 3 26.02 16.76 -5.79
CA GLY A 3 26.11 17.66 -4.63
C GLY A 3 25.16 17.25 -3.50
N ARG A 4 25.65 17.28 -2.26
CA ARG A 4 24.85 17.09 -1.04
C ARG A 4 24.09 18.38 -0.73
N HIS A 5 23.20 18.81 -1.63
CA HIS A 5 22.34 19.95 -1.37
C HIS A 5 21.00 19.47 -0.82
N VAL A 6 20.61 20.00 0.35
CA VAL A 6 19.29 19.73 0.91
C VAL A 6 18.26 20.44 0.03
N PRO A 7 17.23 19.75 -0.49
CA PRO A 7 16.23 20.41 -1.32
C PRO A 7 15.55 21.54 -0.53
N SER A 8 15.45 22.72 -1.14
CA SER A 8 14.85 23.92 -0.53
C SER A 8 13.43 23.66 0.01
N ASN A 9 12.68 22.78 -0.66
CA ASN A 9 11.30 22.43 -0.28
C ASN A 9 11.21 21.48 0.93
N LYS A 10 12.33 21.14 1.58
CA LYS A 10 12.32 20.26 2.75
C LYS A 10 11.72 21.00 3.94
N THR A 11 10.68 20.41 4.53
CA THR A 11 10.14 20.88 5.83
C THR A 11 11.25 20.81 6.88
N SER A 12 11.50 21.92 7.58
CA SER A 12 12.49 21.99 8.65
C SER A 12 12.11 21.04 9.79
N GLN A 13 13.09 20.66 10.61
CA GLN A 13 12.83 19.78 11.75
C GLN A 13 12.02 20.48 12.84
N GLU A 14 12.25 21.78 13.03
CA GLU A 14 11.50 22.64 13.95
C GLU A 14 10.01 22.67 13.61
N ASP A 15 9.69 22.90 12.34
CA ASP A 15 8.30 22.94 11.86
C ASP A 15 7.57 21.61 12.10
N LYS A 16 8.28 20.48 11.93
CA LYS A 16 7.71 19.17 12.22
C LYS A 16 7.43 19.01 13.70
N GLN A 17 8.36 19.42 14.56
CA GLN A 17 8.20 19.31 16.01
C GLN A 17 7.00 20.12 16.51
N VAL A 18 6.78 21.33 15.97
CA VAL A 18 5.60 22.14 16.31
C VAL A 18 4.31 21.41 15.95
N ILE A 19 4.27 20.78 14.78
CA ILE A 19 3.10 20.00 14.34
C ILE A 19 2.88 18.78 15.24
N MET A 20 3.95 18.05 15.59
CA MET A 20 3.88 16.89 16.49
C MET A 20 3.37 17.29 17.87
N ASN A 21 3.97 18.32 18.48
CA ASN A 21 3.54 18.84 19.79
C ASN A 21 2.06 19.24 19.78
N HIS A 22 1.59 19.87 18.69
CA HIS A 22 0.19 20.22 18.54
C HIS A 22 -0.70 18.97 18.44
N ILE A 23 -0.30 17.92 17.74
CA ILE A 23 -1.05 16.64 17.68
C ILE A 23 -1.10 15.96 19.06
N GLU A 24 0.01 15.98 19.81
CA GLU A 24 0.09 15.39 21.15
C GLU A 24 -0.70 16.17 22.21
N SER A 25 -0.99 17.45 21.97
CA SER A 25 -1.78 18.27 22.88
C SER A 25 -3.26 17.86 22.99
N PHE A 26 -3.76 17.07 22.04
CA PHE A 26 -5.16 16.63 22.06
C PHE A 26 -5.38 15.51 23.08
N PRO A 27 -6.49 15.54 23.83
CA PRO A 27 -6.82 14.48 24.77
C PRO A 27 -7.05 13.17 24.02
N LEU A 28 -6.51 12.09 24.58
CA LEU A 28 -6.71 10.75 24.06
C LEU A 28 -8.02 10.17 24.61
N SER A 29 -8.82 9.58 23.73
CA SER A 29 -9.99 8.84 24.12
C SER A 29 -9.54 7.50 24.69
N GLU A 30 -9.83 7.27 25.97
CA GLU A 30 -9.70 5.95 26.55
C GLU A 30 -10.65 5.00 25.84
N SER A 31 -10.07 4.03 25.17
CA SER A 31 -10.85 2.93 24.64
C SER A 31 -10.95 1.91 25.76
N HIS A 32 -11.99 2.06 26.60
CA HIS A 32 -12.36 1.08 27.62
C HIS A 32 -12.45 -0.37 27.07
N TYR A 33 -12.56 -0.51 25.74
CA TYR A 33 -12.64 -1.77 25.01
C TYR A 33 -11.37 -2.16 24.25
N CYS A 34 -10.29 -1.38 24.32
CA CYS A 34 -9.02 -1.76 23.71
C CYS A 34 -8.35 -2.80 24.58
N ARG A 35 -8.25 -4.01 24.01
CA ARG A 35 -7.49 -5.12 24.58
C ARG A 35 -6.05 -4.67 24.84
N LYS A 36 -5.42 -5.23 25.89
CA LYS A 36 -4.04 -5.00 26.35
C LYS A 36 -2.94 -5.06 25.27
N SER A 37 -3.23 -5.48 24.04
CA SER A 37 -2.24 -5.72 22.98
C SER A 37 -2.01 -4.57 22.00
N SER A 38 -2.82 -3.51 22.00
CA SER A 38 -2.69 -2.41 21.04
C SER A 38 -2.02 -1.17 21.67
N GLN A 39 -0.88 -0.74 21.13
CA GLN A 39 -0.24 0.54 21.46
C GLN A 39 -0.84 1.74 20.69
N ARG A 40 -1.99 1.56 20.02
CA ARG A 40 -2.62 2.60 19.22
C ARG A 40 -3.30 3.64 20.10
N LYS A 41 -2.98 4.91 19.86
CA LYS A 41 -3.55 6.05 20.58
C LYS A 41 -4.80 6.53 19.82
N TYR A 42 -5.92 6.67 20.52
CA TYR A 42 -7.17 7.07 19.88
C TYR A 42 -7.52 8.53 20.19
N LEU A 43 -7.82 9.31 19.16
CA LEU A 43 -8.38 10.66 19.28
C LEU A 43 -9.91 10.58 19.29
N ASP A 44 -10.58 11.60 19.84
CA ASP A 44 -12.05 11.69 19.85
C ASP A 44 -12.63 11.52 18.43
N ALA A 45 -13.73 10.77 18.32
CA ALA A 45 -14.49 10.59 17.09
C ALA A 45 -15.02 11.90 16.48
N LYS A 46 -15.21 12.94 17.32
CA LYS A 46 -15.63 14.28 16.88
C LYS A 46 -14.50 15.11 16.27
N LEU A 47 -13.24 14.70 16.46
CA LEU A 47 -12.09 15.33 15.84
C LEU A 47 -11.88 14.79 14.43
N SER A 48 -11.34 15.63 13.56
CA SER A 48 -10.91 15.26 12.22
C SER A 48 -9.61 15.97 11.90
N ILE A 49 -8.82 15.44 10.97
CA ILE A 49 -7.56 16.09 10.56
C ILE A 49 -7.81 17.52 10.08
N ALA A 50 -8.95 17.77 9.40
CA ALA A 50 -9.35 19.11 8.97
C ALA A 50 -9.60 20.07 10.14
N LYS A 51 -10.28 19.59 11.18
CA LYS A 51 -10.52 20.37 12.39
C LYS A 51 -9.23 20.63 13.16
N MET A 52 -8.40 19.61 13.34
CA MET A 52 -7.10 19.74 13.98
C MET A 52 -6.20 20.72 13.22
N TYR A 53 -6.16 20.65 11.89
CA TYR A 53 -5.40 21.61 11.09
C TYR A 53 -5.92 23.05 11.22
N SER A 54 -7.23 23.22 11.38
CA SER A 54 -7.80 24.55 11.61
C SER A 54 -7.31 25.14 12.94
N LEU A 55 -7.32 24.32 14.01
CA LEU A 55 -6.77 24.69 15.32
C LEU A 55 -5.26 24.94 15.27
N TYR A 56 -4.52 24.16 14.49
CA TYR A 56 -3.09 24.38 14.25
C TYR A 56 -2.81 25.75 13.62
N LYS A 57 -3.63 26.19 12.65
CA LYS A 57 -3.49 27.53 12.07
C LYS A 57 -3.74 28.63 13.10
N GLU A 58 -4.73 28.47 13.95
CA GLU A 58 -5.01 29.41 15.05
C GLU A 58 -3.85 29.48 16.04
N LEU A 59 -3.25 28.33 16.38
CA LEU A 59 -2.04 28.26 17.20
C LEU A 59 -0.88 29.02 16.54
N CYS A 60 -0.62 28.76 15.26
CA CYS A 60 0.44 29.46 14.52
C CYS A 60 0.21 30.98 14.47
N GLN A 61 -1.05 31.41 14.32
CA GLN A 61 -1.39 32.83 14.33
C GLN A 61 -1.08 33.47 15.69
N LYS A 62 -1.39 32.79 16.79
CA LYS A 62 -1.06 33.26 18.16
C LYS A 62 0.45 33.33 18.39
N ASP A 63 1.19 32.37 17.87
CA ASP A 63 2.66 32.31 18.01
C ASP A 63 3.41 33.18 16.99
N SER A 64 2.71 33.95 16.15
CA SER A 64 3.30 34.73 15.05
C SER A 64 4.16 33.89 14.09
N ARG A 65 3.71 32.65 13.81
CA ARG A 65 4.37 31.67 12.95
C ARG A 65 3.58 31.45 11.66
N ASN A 66 4.30 31.12 10.59
CA ASN A 66 3.68 30.75 9.32
C ASN A 66 3.28 29.26 9.33
N PRO A 67 1.97 28.93 9.23
CA PRO A 67 1.52 27.54 9.24
C PRO A 67 1.97 26.80 7.98
N LYS A 68 2.38 25.53 8.13
CA LYS A 68 2.64 24.66 6.98
C LYS A 68 1.35 24.20 6.31
N SER A 69 1.48 23.73 5.07
CA SER A 69 0.35 23.22 4.29
C SER A 69 -0.38 22.06 4.97
N MET A 70 -1.67 21.92 4.68
CA MET A 70 -2.50 20.79 5.11
C MET A 70 -1.91 19.44 4.69
N THR A 71 -1.29 19.37 3.52
CA THR A 71 -0.62 18.15 3.03
C THR A 71 0.56 17.77 3.91
N THR A 72 1.38 18.75 4.31
CA THR A 72 2.50 18.54 5.24
C THR A 72 2.00 18.06 6.60
N TYR A 73 0.96 18.71 7.13
CA TYR A 73 0.33 18.36 8.40
C TYR A 73 -0.21 16.92 8.39
N LYS A 74 -1.02 16.57 7.39
CA LYS A 74 -1.53 15.20 7.19
C LYS A 74 -0.42 14.16 7.10
N ARG A 75 0.65 14.48 6.38
CA ARG A 75 1.78 13.56 6.21
C ARG A 75 2.45 13.28 7.55
N ILE A 76 2.69 14.29 8.37
CA ILE A 76 3.30 14.13 9.70
C ILE A 76 2.38 13.28 10.58
N PHE A 77 1.08 13.61 10.62
CA PHE A 77 0.07 12.83 11.36
C PHE A 77 0.04 11.35 10.96
N CYS A 78 0.27 11.01 9.69
CA CYS A 78 0.23 9.61 9.23
C CYS A 78 1.55 8.85 9.38
N LEU A 79 2.70 9.55 9.35
CA LEU A 79 4.02 8.91 9.35
C LEU A 79 4.60 8.75 10.75
N GLU A 80 4.47 9.79 11.57
CA GLU A 80 5.19 9.87 12.84
C GLU A 80 4.37 9.26 14.00
N ASP A 81 3.06 9.08 13.80
CA ASP A 81 2.15 8.83 14.91
C ASP A 81 1.27 7.59 14.73
N ASN A 82 1.18 6.79 15.79
CA ASN A 82 0.21 5.70 15.91
C ASN A 82 -1.17 6.22 16.38
N TYR A 83 -1.61 7.38 15.86
CA TYR A 83 -2.91 7.97 16.15
C TYR A 83 -4.00 7.44 15.21
N SER A 84 -5.21 7.28 15.72
CA SER A 84 -6.39 7.00 14.92
C SER A 84 -7.62 7.62 15.57
N PHE A 85 -8.59 8.03 14.75
CA PHE A 85 -9.86 8.51 15.30
C PHE A 85 -10.66 7.33 15.85
N PHE A 86 -11.20 7.50 17.06
CA PHE A 86 -12.06 6.52 17.68
C PHE A 86 -13.29 6.29 16.81
N LYS A 87 -13.68 5.03 16.67
CA LYS A 87 -14.87 4.62 15.94
C LYS A 87 -15.72 3.76 16.87
N PRO A 88 -16.93 4.20 17.24
CA PRO A 88 -17.82 3.39 18.06
C PRO A 88 -18.09 2.03 17.39
N ARG A 89 -18.20 0.95 18.18
CA ARG A 89 -18.44 -0.41 17.64
C ARG A 89 -19.74 -0.51 16.84
N LYS A 90 -20.77 0.24 17.24
CA LYS A 90 -22.07 0.30 16.56
C LYS A 90 -21.97 0.78 15.11
N ASP A 91 -20.97 1.60 14.79
CA ASP A 91 -20.78 2.18 13.45
C ASP A 91 -19.80 1.34 12.61
N GLN A 92 -19.32 0.22 13.15
CA GLN A 92 -18.40 -0.69 12.48
C GLN A 92 -19.15 -1.91 11.96
N CYS A 93 -18.73 -2.39 10.79
CA CYS A 93 -19.27 -3.64 10.25
C CYS A 93 -18.82 -4.83 11.11
N ALA A 94 -19.78 -5.63 11.57
CA ALA A 94 -19.51 -6.82 12.37
C ALA A 94 -18.65 -7.85 11.63
N VAL A 95 -18.87 -8.04 10.33
CA VAL A 95 -18.10 -8.97 9.49
C VAL A 95 -16.65 -8.51 9.36
N CYS A 96 -16.41 -7.25 8.97
CA CYS A 96 -15.06 -6.68 8.90
C CYS A 96 -14.34 -6.76 10.24
N MET A 97 -15.02 -6.38 11.34
CA MET A 97 -14.43 -6.36 12.66
C MET A 97 -14.02 -7.76 13.12
N LYS A 98 -14.87 -8.77 12.88
CA LYS A 98 -14.57 -10.16 13.20
C LYS A 98 -13.33 -10.65 12.44
N TYR A 99 -13.26 -10.39 11.13
CA TYR A 99 -12.12 -10.77 10.29
C TYR A 99 -10.82 -10.05 10.69
N GLN A 100 -10.88 -8.73 10.94
CA GLN A 100 -9.69 -7.95 11.33
C GLN A 100 -9.12 -8.36 12.69
N SER A 101 -9.98 -8.74 13.64
CA SER A 101 -9.57 -9.17 14.97
C SER A 101 -9.15 -10.65 15.05
N ALA A 102 -9.31 -11.41 13.98
CA ALA A 102 -9.01 -12.84 13.91
C ALA A 102 -7.50 -13.10 13.73
N ASN A 103 -7.01 -14.20 14.29
CA ASN A 103 -5.65 -14.70 14.07
C ASN A 103 -5.53 -15.33 12.67
N ALA A 104 -4.31 -15.69 12.23
CA ALA A 104 -4.06 -16.23 10.89
C ALA A 104 -4.96 -17.44 10.54
N ASP A 105 -5.07 -18.42 11.43
CA ASP A 105 -5.89 -19.63 11.19
C ASP A 105 -7.39 -19.31 11.12
N GLN A 106 -7.86 -18.39 11.97
CA GLN A 106 -9.24 -17.93 11.98
C GLN A 106 -9.57 -17.09 10.75
N LYS A 107 -8.62 -16.31 10.24
CA LYS A 107 -8.78 -15.56 8.98
C LYS A 107 -8.95 -16.50 7.81
N ALA A 108 -8.18 -17.59 7.73
CA ALA A 108 -8.34 -18.60 6.67
C ALA A 108 -9.77 -19.18 6.65
N ALA A 109 -10.34 -19.47 7.82
CA ALA A 109 -11.72 -19.96 7.92
C ALA A 109 -12.78 -18.89 7.57
N LEU A 110 -12.47 -17.60 7.76
CA LEU A 110 -13.38 -16.48 7.49
C LEU A 110 -13.19 -15.84 6.10
N GLU A 111 -12.17 -16.27 5.35
CA GLU A 111 -11.74 -15.65 4.10
C GLU A 111 -12.86 -15.59 3.07
N LEU A 112 -13.55 -16.71 2.84
CA LEU A 112 -14.66 -16.79 1.89
C LEU A 112 -15.76 -15.79 2.26
N SER A 113 -16.23 -15.81 3.51
CA SER A 113 -17.26 -14.89 4.00
C SER A 113 -16.85 -13.42 3.91
N TYR A 114 -15.59 -13.11 4.19
CA TYR A 114 -15.06 -11.75 4.10
C TYR A 114 -14.93 -11.27 2.65
N SER A 115 -14.52 -12.14 1.73
CA SER A 115 -14.40 -11.83 0.31
C SER A 115 -15.76 -11.51 -0.31
N GLU A 116 -16.79 -12.31 -0.04
CA GLU A 116 -18.16 -12.06 -0.48
C GLU A 116 -18.72 -10.76 0.08
N HIS A 117 -18.46 -10.50 1.36
CA HIS A 117 -18.83 -9.24 2.01
C HIS A 117 -18.16 -8.04 1.34
N SER A 118 -16.88 -8.15 0.99
CA SER A 118 -16.10 -7.09 0.33
C SER A 118 -16.61 -6.79 -1.09
N VAL A 119 -16.94 -7.83 -1.85
CA VAL A 119 -17.56 -7.70 -3.18
C VAL A 119 -18.91 -7.01 -3.06
N ARG A 120 -19.77 -7.46 -2.13
CA ARG A 120 -21.09 -6.86 -1.89
C ARG A 120 -20.98 -5.37 -1.55
N LEU A 121 -20.05 -5.00 -0.67
CA LEU A 121 -19.83 -3.59 -0.33
C LEU A 121 -19.35 -2.77 -1.53
N THR A 122 -18.52 -3.34 -2.40
CA THR A 122 -18.02 -2.66 -3.61
C THR A 122 -19.17 -2.36 -4.58
N LEU A 123 -20.08 -3.32 -4.78
CA LEU A 123 -21.25 -3.15 -5.64
C LEU A 123 -22.22 -2.09 -5.11
N LEU A 124 -22.42 -2.04 -3.78
CA LEU A 124 -23.34 -1.09 -3.15
C LEU A 124 -22.74 0.33 -3.01
N PHE A 125 -21.42 0.44 -2.89
CA PHE A 125 -20.72 1.70 -2.63
C PHE A 125 -19.52 1.89 -3.58
N PRO A 126 -19.75 2.03 -4.89
CA PRO A 126 -18.68 2.05 -5.90
C PRO A 126 -17.67 3.21 -5.73
N ASN A 127 -18.11 4.32 -5.11
CA ASN A 127 -17.26 5.49 -4.86
C ASN A 127 -16.51 5.45 -3.51
N LYS A 128 -16.79 4.45 -2.66
CA LYS A 128 -16.11 4.33 -1.38
C LYS A 128 -14.79 3.59 -1.61
N LYS A 129 -13.67 4.30 -1.47
CA LYS A 129 -12.34 3.66 -1.43
C LYS A 129 -12.29 2.71 -0.23
N ILE A 130 -12.53 1.43 -0.47
CA ILE A 130 -12.28 0.38 0.52
C ILE A 130 -10.79 0.42 0.77
N LYS A 131 -10.39 0.61 2.04
CA LYS A 131 -9.00 0.41 2.44
C LYS A 131 -8.75 -1.08 2.34
N THR A 132 -8.31 -1.55 1.17
CA THR A 132 -7.69 -2.86 1.10
C THR A 132 -6.48 -2.80 2.02
N GLU A 133 -6.47 -3.67 3.03
CA GLU A 133 -5.22 -4.04 3.69
C GLU A 133 -4.39 -4.66 2.57
N GLN A 134 -3.57 -3.83 1.92
CA GLN A 134 -2.48 -4.36 1.12
C GLN A 134 -1.69 -5.23 2.09
N PRO A 135 -1.43 -6.51 1.80
CA PRO A 135 -0.35 -7.20 2.50
C PRO A 135 0.86 -6.28 2.37
N GLU A 136 1.54 -6.01 3.49
CA GLU A 136 2.82 -5.31 3.54
C GLU A 136 3.75 -5.95 2.50
N THR A 137 3.73 -5.42 1.27
CA THR A 137 4.33 -6.09 0.11
C THR A 137 5.69 -5.44 -0.15
N PRO A 138 6.73 -6.23 -0.40
CA PRO A 138 8.13 -5.80 -0.49
C PRO A 138 8.46 -5.02 -1.78
N HIS A 139 7.48 -4.34 -2.38
CA HIS A 139 7.60 -3.70 -3.68
C HIS A 139 8.45 -2.40 -3.65
N LEU A 140 8.79 -1.89 -2.47
CA LEU A 140 9.77 -0.81 -2.30
C LEU A 140 11.25 -1.26 -2.46
N LEU A 141 11.50 -2.57 -2.44
CA LEU A 141 12.85 -3.13 -2.64
C LEU A 141 13.19 -3.37 -4.12
N LEU A 142 12.19 -3.62 -4.98
CA LEU A 142 12.44 -3.91 -6.39
C LEU A 142 12.90 -2.68 -7.19
N ARG A 143 12.43 -1.48 -6.81
CA ARG A 143 12.87 -0.22 -7.44
C ARG A 143 14.35 0.10 -7.16
N HIS A 144 14.90 -0.39 -6.04
CA HIS A 144 16.31 -0.23 -5.71
C HIS A 144 17.24 -1.25 -6.40
N LEU A 145 16.73 -2.45 -6.71
CA LEU A 145 17.50 -3.49 -7.43
C LEU A 145 17.59 -3.20 -8.93
N ILE A 146 16.50 -2.73 -9.56
CA ILE A 146 16.51 -2.41 -11.00
C ILE A 146 17.46 -1.24 -11.31
N SER A 147 17.60 -0.26 -10.40
CA SER A 147 18.56 0.84 -10.57
C SER A 147 20.04 0.43 -10.34
N LYS A 148 20.31 -0.60 -9.54
CA LYS A 148 21.69 -1.08 -9.29
C LYS A 148 22.19 -2.04 -10.37
N VAL A 149 21.30 -2.78 -11.03
CA VAL A 149 21.65 -3.69 -12.12
C VAL A 149 21.85 -2.92 -13.44
N TYR A 150 20.99 -1.94 -13.76
CA TYR A 150 21.10 -1.18 -15.02
C TYR A 150 22.18 -0.09 -15.05
N CYS A 151 22.77 0.30 -13.91
CA CYS A 151 23.86 1.29 -13.90
C CYS A 151 25.26 0.66 -14.01
N ARG A 152 25.37 -0.68 -13.97
CA ARG A 152 26.67 -1.39 -14.04
C ARG A 152 26.99 -1.90 -15.45
N PHE A 153 26.05 -1.80 -16.39
CA PHE A 153 26.19 -2.26 -17.78
C PHE A 153 26.42 -1.12 -18.79
N GLN A 154 26.31 0.15 -18.39
CA GLN A 154 26.38 1.31 -19.31
C GLN A 154 27.76 2.02 -19.33
N VAL A 155 28.79 1.51 -18.65
CA VAL A 155 30.11 2.19 -18.54
C VAL A 155 31.26 1.33 -19.10
N ALA A 156 30.99 0.45 -20.07
CA ALA A 156 32.02 -0.40 -20.70
C ALA A 156 32.10 -0.25 -22.23
N MET A 157 31.62 0.86 -22.79
CA MET A 157 31.68 1.12 -24.24
C MET A 157 32.23 2.54 -24.48
N CYS A 158 33.42 2.80 -23.97
CA CYS A 158 34.16 4.02 -24.28
C CYS A 158 35.67 3.76 -24.20
N HIS A 159 36.21 3.05 -25.18
CA HIS A 159 37.55 3.38 -25.69
C HIS A 159 37.71 2.86 -27.13
N GLN A 160 38.13 3.77 -28.00
CA GLN A 160 38.44 3.58 -29.41
C GLN A 160 39.57 2.55 -29.60
N CYS A 161 39.58 1.90 -30.78
CA CYS A 161 40.55 0.91 -31.33
C CYS A 161 40.21 -0.54 -30.93
N ILE A 162 39.95 -1.49 -31.84
CA ILE A 162 40.83 -1.97 -32.90
C ILE A 162 39.98 -2.59 -34.04
N ILE A 163 40.20 -2.06 -35.25
CA ILE A 163 40.32 -2.71 -36.57
C ILE A 163 39.45 -3.95 -36.88
N VAL A 164 38.69 -3.77 -37.97
CA VAL A 164 38.03 -4.76 -38.83
C VAL A 164 38.96 -5.92 -39.18
N GLU A 165 38.56 -7.17 -38.93
CA GLU A 165 38.64 -8.26 -39.92
C GLU A 165 38.04 -9.57 -39.41
N ASN A 166 37.19 -10.16 -40.25
CA ASN A 166 36.99 -11.59 -40.50
C ASN A 166 36.73 -12.53 -39.30
N PHE A 167 35.45 -12.86 -39.06
CA PHE A 167 35.10 -14.18 -38.53
C PHE A 167 33.74 -14.66 -39.05
N MET A 168 33.72 -15.01 -40.34
CA MET A 168 32.91 -16.13 -40.81
C MET A 168 33.43 -17.38 -40.10
N LEU A 169 32.69 -17.95 -39.15
CA LEU A 169 32.76 -19.38 -38.80
C LEU A 169 31.51 -19.77 -37.98
N THR A 170 30.61 -20.46 -38.68
CA THR A 170 29.74 -21.55 -38.20
C THR A 170 28.70 -21.26 -37.11
N ILE A 171 27.53 -20.76 -37.53
CA ILE A 171 26.26 -21.14 -36.90
C ILE A 171 25.86 -22.52 -37.46
N SER A 172 26.19 -23.55 -36.70
CA SER A 172 25.53 -24.86 -36.80
C SER A 172 25.74 -25.57 -35.50
N LEU A 173 24.69 -25.60 -34.68
CA LEU A 173 24.22 -26.76 -33.90
C LEU A 173 23.12 -26.28 -32.93
N PHE A 174 22.07 -27.09 -32.81
CA PHE A 174 20.91 -26.98 -31.93
C PHE A 174 19.71 -26.17 -32.42
N THR A 175 19.11 -26.63 -33.53
CA THR A 175 17.65 -26.68 -33.66
C THR A 175 17.18 -28.13 -33.54
N LYS A 176 16.34 -28.38 -32.53
CA LYS A 176 15.37 -29.49 -32.28
C LYS A 176 15.24 -29.58 -30.75
N VAL A 177 14.10 -29.59 -30.06
CA VAL A 177 12.68 -29.99 -30.30
C VAL A 177 12.03 -29.95 -28.87
N PRO A 178 10.72 -30.04 -28.61
CA PRO A 178 9.51 -29.46 -29.21
C PRO A 178 8.59 -28.76 -28.16
N HIS A 179 7.55 -28.09 -28.65
CA HIS A 179 6.41 -27.58 -27.88
C HIS A 179 5.37 -28.70 -27.63
N PRO A 180 4.75 -28.82 -26.44
CA PRO A 180 3.56 -29.64 -26.27
C PRO A 180 2.31 -28.89 -26.75
N VAL A 181 1.61 -29.48 -27.73
CA VAL A 181 0.29 -29.06 -28.23
C VAL A 181 -0.77 -29.80 -27.41
N MET A 182 -1.57 -29.06 -26.64
CA MET A 182 -2.75 -29.60 -25.97
C MET A 182 -3.91 -29.66 -26.96
N HIS A 183 -4.29 -30.86 -27.37
CA HIS A 183 -5.52 -31.11 -28.11
C HIS A 183 -6.74 -31.01 -27.18
N THR A 184 -7.67 -30.14 -27.52
CA THR A 184 -9.03 -30.12 -26.97
C THR A 184 -9.83 -31.27 -27.54
N VAL A 185 -10.26 -32.20 -26.69
CA VAL A 185 -11.26 -33.23 -27.03
C VAL A 185 -12.64 -32.71 -26.65
N ILE A 186 -13.49 -32.55 -27.66
CA ILE A 186 -14.93 -32.29 -27.53
C ILE A 186 -15.63 -33.66 -27.51
N PRO A 187 -16.30 -34.08 -26.43
CA PRO A 187 -17.21 -35.21 -26.49
C PRO A 187 -18.58 -34.76 -27.03
N GLY A 188 -19.01 -35.42 -28.10
CA GLY A 188 -20.23 -35.15 -28.84
C GLY A 188 -21.52 -35.55 -28.12
N ARG A 189 -22.61 -34.92 -28.58
CA ARG A 189 -24.02 -35.27 -28.30
C ARG A 189 -24.28 -36.75 -28.55
N LYS A 190 -24.94 -37.42 -27.60
CA LYS A 190 -25.85 -38.53 -27.91
C LYS A 190 -27.27 -38.09 -27.55
N SER A 191 -28.11 -38.13 -28.57
CA SER A 191 -29.56 -38.00 -28.55
C SER A 191 -30.22 -39.21 -27.87
N MET A 192 -31.46 -38.96 -27.44
CA MET A 192 -32.43 -39.83 -26.78
C MET A 192 -32.80 -41.08 -27.58
N GLU A 193 -33.09 -42.16 -26.84
CA GLU A 193 -33.99 -43.31 -27.12
C GLU A 193 -34.12 -44.00 -25.73
N GLU A 194 -35.18 -43.77 -24.94
CA GLU A 194 -36.51 -44.42 -24.98
C GLU A 194 -36.45 -45.94 -24.77
N GLU A 195 -36.76 -46.41 -23.56
CA GLU A 195 -37.69 -47.53 -23.35
C GLU A 195 -38.27 -47.49 -21.93
N ALA A 196 -39.60 -47.60 -21.90
CA ALA A 196 -40.43 -47.82 -20.74
C ALA A 196 -40.61 -49.32 -20.53
N VAL A 197 -40.64 -49.75 -19.26
CA VAL A 197 -41.57 -50.70 -18.60
C VAL A 197 -41.01 -51.04 -17.22
#